data_AF-A0A6L4B820-F1
#
_entry.id   AF-A0A6L4B820-F1
#
_cell.length_a   1.000
_cell.length_b   1.000
_cell.length_c   1.000
_cell.angle_alpha   90.00
_cell.angle_beta   90.00
_cell.angle_gamma   90.00
#
_symmetry.space_group_name_H-M   'P 1'
#
loop_
_entity.id
_entity.type
_entity.pdbx_description
1 polymer ?
#
loop_
_entity_poly.entity_id
_entity_poly.type
_entity_poly.pdbx_seq_one_letter_code
_entity_poly.pdbx_strand_id
1 'polypeptide(L)'
;MSTFENFTHELESIDMEIARLAQLCGVRLMEPGVAEAVLRGDTHVCTQDNPIAWDKMRGLLVLHYHVVTEAAATDGVDSAAESVRKALETVLGRMQPKQQ
;
A
#
# COMPACT_ATOMS: atom_id res chain seq x y z
N MET A 1 11.61 -10.77 20.88
CA MET A 1 10.66 -10.83 19.75
C MET A 1 10.70 -9.45 19.13
N SER A 2 11.17 -9.39 17.89
CA SER A 2 11.75 -8.18 17.30
C SER A 2 10.67 -7.14 17.02
N THR A 3 10.92 -5.87 17.32
CA THR A 3 10.07 -4.72 16.97
C THR A 3 9.57 -4.79 15.52
N PHE A 4 10.36 -5.41 14.64
CA PHE A 4 10.10 -5.68 13.23
C PHE A 4 8.86 -6.53 12.94
N GLU A 5 8.54 -7.53 13.76
CA GLU A 5 7.36 -8.40 13.54
C GLU A 5 6.05 -7.63 13.78
N ASN A 6 6.04 -6.67 14.72
CA ASN A 6 4.89 -5.81 14.96
C ASN A 6 4.68 -4.81 13.81
N PHE A 7 5.75 -4.22 13.28
CA PHE A 7 5.69 -3.34 12.10
C PHE A 7 5.11 -4.04 10.88
N THR A 8 5.41 -5.33 10.70
CA THR A 8 4.92 -6.10 9.56
C THR A 8 3.39 -6.25 9.61
N HIS A 9 2.81 -6.54 10.78
CA HIS A 9 1.36 -6.68 10.93
C HIS A 9 0.62 -5.32 10.80
N GLU A 10 1.21 -4.24 11.31
CA GLU A 10 0.66 -2.90 11.14
C GLU A 10 0.67 -2.47 9.68
N LEU A 11 1.78 -2.71 8.95
CA LEU A 11 1.86 -2.47 7.51
C LEU A 11 0.83 -3.30 6.73
N GLU A 12 0.64 -4.58 7.05
CA GLU A 12 -0.40 -5.38 6.41
C GLU A 12 -1.80 -4.76 6.59
N SER A 13 -2.10 -4.21 7.77
CA SER A 13 -3.40 -3.56 8.02
C SER A 13 -3.56 -2.27 7.20
N ILE A 14 -2.47 -1.52 7.02
CA ILE A 14 -2.42 -0.32 6.17
C ILE A 14 -2.65 -0.71 4.71
N ASP A 15 -1.98 -1.76 4.23
CA ASP A 15 -2.07 -2.23 2.84
C ASP A 15 -3.49 -2.68 2.49
N MET A 16 -4.14 -3.41 3.41
CA MET A 16 -5.53 -3.83 3.22
C MET A 16 -6.51 -2.66 3.18
N GLU A 17 -6.31 -1.63 4.00
CA GLU A 17 -7.16 -0.44 3.98
C GLU A 17 -6.89 0.41 2.73
N ILE A 18 -5.63 0.53 2.27
CA ILE A 18 -5.28 1.15 0.98
C ILE A 18 -6.01 0.43 -0.16
N ALA A 19 -5.95 -0.90 -0.20
CA ALA A 19 -6.61 -1.71 -1.23
C ALA A 19 -8.13 -1.52 -1.23
N ARG A 20 -8.75 -1.47 -0.04
CA ARG A 20 -10.18 -1.19 0.12
C ARG A 20 -10.55 0.19 -0.42
N LEU A 21 -9.81 1.22 -0.04
CA LEU A 21 -10.09 2.60 -0.45
C LEU A 21 -9.86 2.80 -1.96
N ALA A 22 -8.84 2.16 -2.53
CA ALA A 22 -8.62 2.14 -3.97
C ALA A 22 -9.81 1.56 -4.74
N GLN A 23 -10.43 0.50 -4.20
CA GLN A 23 -11.67 -0.06 -4.74
C GLN A 23 -12.84 0.95 -4.70
N LEU A 24 -12.97 1.72 -3.61
CA LEU A 24 -14.01 2.74 -3.47
C LEU A 24 -13.82 3.95 -4.39
N CYS A 25 -12.59 4.28 -4.76
CA CYS A 25 -12.26 5.34 -5.72
C CYS A 25 -12.18 4.82 -7.17
N GLY A 26 -12.22 3.51 -7.36
CA GLY A 26 -11.98 2.85 -8.64
C GLY A 26 -10.58 3.11 -9.20
N VAL A 27 -9.57 3.15 -8.33
CA VAL A 27 -8.15 3.37 -8.65
C VAL A 27 -7.44 2.02 -8.82
N ARG A 28 -6.70 1.87 -9.91
CA ARG A 28 -5.93 0.66 -10.22
C ARG A 28 -4.49 0.78 -9.73
N LEU A 29 -4.29 0.73 -8.40
CA LEU A 29 -2.99 0.97 -7.74
C LEU A 29 -1.83 0.11 -8.25
N MET A 30 -2.11 -1.09 -8.74
CA MET A 30 -1.10 -2.01 -9.25
C MET A 30 -0.62 -1.67 -10.67
N GLU A 31 -1.26 -0.71 -11.35
CA GLU A 31 -0.79 -0.24 -12.65
C GLU A 31 0.44 0.66 -12.50
N PRO A 32 1.45 0.53 -13.37
CA PRO A 32 2.65 1.35 -13.31
C PRO A 32 2.32 2.85 -13.30
N GLY A 33 2.91 3.60 -12.36
CA GLY A 33 2.75 5.05 -12.27
C GLY A 33 1.50 5.53 -11.51
N VAL A 34 0.55 4.64 -11.17
CA VAL A 34 -0.70 5.04 -10.49
C VAL A 34 -0.45 5.42 -9.04
N ALA A 35 0.37 4.66 -8.31
CA ALA A 35 0.73 5.01 -6.93
C ALA A 35 1.39 6.39 -6.85
N GLU A 36 2.29 6.71 -7.78
CA GLU A 36 2.95 8.01 -7.87
C GLU A 36 1.98 9.13 -8.23
N ALA A 37 1.00 8.86 -9.10
CA ALA A 37 -0.06 9.82 -9.43
C ALA A 37 -0.94 10.12 -8.21
N VAL A 38 -1.31 9.10 -7.43
CA VAL A 38 -2.03 9.27 -6.15
C VAL A 38 -1.22 10.11 -5.16
N LEU A 39 0.08 9.83 -5.01
CA LEU A 39 0.96 10.61 -4.13
C LEU A 39 1.05 12.09 -4.56
N ARG A 40 1.05 12.36 -5.87
CA ARG A 40 1.00 13.72 -6.44
C ARG A 40 -0.37 14.39 -6.31
N GLY A 41 -1.40 13.68 -5.87
CA GLY A 41 -2.75 14.22 -5.75
C GLY A 41 -3.52 14.29 -7.07
N ASP A 42 -3.13 13.49 -8.08
CA ASP A 42 -3.78 13.47 -9.38
C ASP A 42 -5.07 12.63 -9.34
N THR A 43 -6.22 13.30 -9.21
CA THR A 43 -7.53 12.65 -9.11
C THR A 43 -8.03 12.04 -10.43
N HIS A 44 -7.35 12.26 -11.57
CA HIS A 44 -7.73 11.66 -12.85
C HIS A 44 -7.57 10.14 -12.89
N VAL A 45 -6.84 9.57 -11.93
CA VAL A 45 -6.73 8.11 -11.77
C VAL A 45 -7.96 7.47 -11.14
N CYS A 46 -8.88 8.28 -10.59
CA CYS A 46 -10.15 7.81 -10.05
C CYS A 46 -11.17 7.60 -11.17
N THR A 47 -11.91 6.49 -11.08
CA THR A 47 -13.08 6.25 -11.94
C THR A 47 -14.39 6.48 -11.20
N GLN A 48 -14.33 6.71 -9.88
CA GLN A 48 -15.47 7.02 -9.02
C GLN A 48 -15.13 8.24 -8.16
N ASP A 49 -16.08 9.17 -8.02
CA ASP A 49 -15.90 10.34 -7.16
C ASP A 49 -16.18 9.96 -5.71
N ASN A 50 -15.13 9.97 -4.89
CA ASN A 50 -15.19 9.71 -3.45
C ASN A 50 -14.06 10.47 -2.74
N PRO A 51 -14.23 11.77 -2.45
CA PRO A 51 -13.17 12.61 -1.91
C PRO A 51 -12.69 12.16 -0.53
N ILE A 52 -13.58 11.61 0.28
CA ILE A 52 -13.24 11.11 1.63
C ILE A 52 -12.34 9.87 1.53
N ALA A 53 -12.70 8.90 0.67
CA ALA A 53 -11.88 7.72 0.48
C ALA A 53 -10.55 8.07 -0.21
N TRP A 54 -10.56 9.03 -1.13
CA TRP A 54 -9.36 9.54 -1.79
C TRP A 54 -8.36 10.14 -0.81
N ASP A 55 -8.78 11.09 0.01
CA ASP A 55 -7.89 11.76 0.97
C ASP A 55 -7.29 10.76 1.95
N LYS A 56 -8.11 9.82 2.43
CA LYS A 56 -7.66 8.74 3.31
C LYS A 56 -6.66 7.80 2.62
N MET A 57 -6.95 7.37 1.38
CA MET A 57 -6.09 6.49 0.61
C MET A 57 -4.73 7.13 0.37
N ARG A 58 -4.71 8.39 -0.08
CA ARG A 58 -3.48 9.15 -0.30
C ARG A 58 -2.68 9.31 0.98
N GLY A 59 -3.34 9.62 2.10
CA GLY A 59 -2.69 9.73 3.41
C GLY A 59 -2.04 8.43 3.86
N LEU A 60 -2.74 7.29 3.72
CA LEU A 60 -2.20 5.98 4.06
C LEU A 60 -1.05 5.56 3.13
N LEU A 61 -1.12 5.90 1.84
CA LEU A 61 -0.04 5.62 0.90
C LEU A 61 1.23 6.42 1.26
N VAL A 62 1.09 7.68 1.67
CA VAL A 62 2.22 8.48 2.20
C VAL A 62 2.83 7.81 3.43
N LEU A 63 1.99 7.36 4.38
CA LEU A 63 2.46 6.67 5.58
C LEU A 63 3.23 5.38 5.25
N HIS A 64 2.68 4.55 4.36
CA HIS A 64 3.32 3.31 3.92
C HIS A 64 4.73 3.57 3.37
N TYR A 65 4.87 4.52 2.44
CA TYR A 65 6.18 4.85 1.85
C TYR A 65 7.17 5.39 2.87
N HIS A 66 6.69 6.20 3.84
CA HIS A 66 7.54 6.71 4.91
C HIS A 66 8.12 5.58 5.76
N VAL A 67 7.27 4.66 6.23
CA VAL A 67 7.68 3.51 7.05
C VAL A 67 8.68 2.62 6.30
N VAL A 68 8.42 2.31 5.02
CA VAL A 68 9.34 1.51 4.19
C VAL A 68 10.69 2.21 4.02
N THR A 69 10.69 3.54 3.82
CA THR A 69 11.93 4.33 3.67
C THR A 69 12.74 4.35 4.96
N GLU A 70 12.09 4.52 6.11
CA GLU A 70 12.76 4.48 7.42
C GLU A 70 13.34 3.10 7.73
N ALA A 71 12.60 2.03 7.40
CA ALA A 71 13.10 0.66 7.52
C ALA A 71 14.34 0.44 6.63
N ALA A 72 14.33 0.93 5.39
CA ALA A 72 15.49 0.84 4.49
C ALA A 72 16.70 1.62 5.01
N ALA A 73 16.48 2.78 5.63
CA ALA A 73 17.54 3.59 6.24
C ALA A 73 18.13 2.93 7.49
N THR A 74 17.33 2.19 8.25
CA THR A 74 17.72 1.58 9.53
C THR A 74 18.35 0.20 9.34
N ASP A 75 17.70 -0.66 8.56
CA ASP A 75 18.06 -2.09 8.41
C ASP A 75 18.77 -2.40 7.09
N GLY A 76 18.94 -1.39 6.23
CA GLY A 76 19.54 -1.52 4.91
C GLY A 76 18.51 -1.85 3.83
N VAL A 77 18.86 -1.46 2.59
CA VAL A 77 17.97 -1.54 1.42
C VAL A 77 17.55 -2.97 1.10
N ASP A 78 18.45 -3.94 1.23
CA ASP A 78 18.16 -5.35 0.92
C ASP A 78 17.11 -5.94 1.86
N SER A 79 17.17 -5.60 3.15
CA SER A 79 16.19 -6.05 4.16
C SER A 79 14.82 -5.43 3.92
N ALA A 80 14.76 -4.13 3.62
CA ALA A 80 13.50 -3.44 3.34
C ALA A 80 12.85 -3.93 2.03
N ALA A 81 13.64 -4.17 0.98
CA ALA A 81 13.14 -4.72 -0.27
C ALA A 81 12.50 -6.10 -0.08
N GLU A 82 13.11 -6.96 0.74
CA GLU A 82 12.59 -8.28 1.08
C GLU A 82 11.26 -8.20 1.86
N SER A 83 11.14 -7.25 2.78
CA SER A 83 9.88 -6.99 3.51
C SER A 83 8.75 -6.55 2.58
N VAL A 84 9.03 -5.62 1.65
CA VAL A 84 8.05 -5.17 0.64
C VAL A 84 7.63 -6.33 -0.27
N ARG A 85 8.60 -7.15 -0.71
CA ARG A 85 8.34 -8.32 -1.55
C ARG A 85 7.38 -9.31 -0.85
N LYS A 86 7.63 -9.62 0.43
CA LYS A 86 6.76 -10.50 1.23
C LYS A 86 5.36 -9.92 1.43
N ALA A 87 5.25 -8.64 1.74
CA ALA A 87 3.96 -7.97 1.90
C ALA A 87 3.13 -8.06 0.60
N LEU A 88 3.76 -7.79 -0.55
CA LEU A 88 3.14 -7.90 -1.85
C LEU A 88 2.68 -9.34 -2.15
N GLU A 89 3.52 -10.35 -1.90
CA GLU A 89 3.15 -11.76 -2.08
C GLU A 89 1.93 -12.15 -1.24
N THR A 90 1.87 -11.70 0.02
CA THR A 90 0.73 -11.93 0.92
C THR A 90 -0.54 -11.26 0.40
N VAL A 91 -0.46 -10.01 -0.04
CA VAL A 91 -1.61 -9.27 -0.58
C VAL A 91 -2.10 -9.91 -1.87
N LEU A 92 -1.20 -10.25 -2.80
CA LEU A 92 -1.55 -10.94 -4.04
C LEU A 92 -2.21 -12.30 -3.78
N GLY A 93 -1.69 -13.07 -2.82
CA GLY A 93 -2.29 -14.34 -2.40
C GLY A 93 -3.70 -14.18 -1.83
N ARG A 94 -3.98 -13.07 -1.14
CA ARG A 94 -5.32 -12.73 -0.62
C ARG A 94 -6.27 -12.21 -1.71
N MET A 95 -5.72 -11.56 -2.75
CA MET A 95 -6.49 -11.00 -3.86
C MET A 95 -6.85 -12.03 -4.95
N GLN A 96 -6.19 -13.18 -5.00
CA GLN A 96 -6.59 -14.25 -5.91
C GLN A 96 -7.96 -14.82 -5.50
N PRO A 97 -8.98 -14.78 -6.37
CA PRO A 97 -10.27 -15.37 -6.06
C PRO A 97 -10.07 -16.87 -5.83
N LYS A 98 -10.50 -17.38 -4.67
CA LYS A 98 -10.65 -18.83 -4.48
C LYS A 98 -11.62 -19.32 -5.55
N GLN A 99 -11.10 -20.00 -6.57
CA GLN A 99 -11.92 -20.79 -7.48
C GLN A 99 -12.52 -21.94 -6.66
N GLN A 100 -13.73 -21.75 -6.15
CA GLN A 100 -14.62 -22.80 -5.67
C GLN A 100 -16.02 -22.54 -6.21
#